data_AF-A0A3R8U5T4-F1
#
_entry.id   AF-A0A3R8U5T4-F1
#
_cell.length_a   1.000
_cell.length_b   1.000
_cell.length_c   1.000
_cell.angle_alpha   90.00
_cell.angle_beta   90.00
_cell.angle_gamma   90.00
#
_symmetry.space_group_name_H-M   'P 1'
#
loop_
_entity.id
_entity.type
_entity.pdbx_description
1 polymer ?
#
loop_
_entity_poly.entity_id
_entity_poly.type
_entity_poly.pdbx_seq_one_letter_code
_entity_poly.pdbx_strand_id
1 'polypeptide(L)'
;MSGLWASVQNLLATLIAILQTRVELVATELEEEKRRLLGVMAWGAVAVLMACFSLVFLAVFATVLFWEDRVVVLGTITVLFLVAGGLAWRRVGKLLQTSSGLLSASIAELEGDRQALAAAAARVAGQAAPSQE
;
A
#
# COMPACT_ATOMS: atom_id res chain seq x y z
N MET A 1 4.78 -46.09 -18.86
CA MET A 1 5.15 -44.65 -18.77
C MET A 1 3.97 -43.74 -18.35
N SER A 2 2.77 -44.28 -18.11
CA SER A 2 1.56 -43.55 -17.69
C SER A 2 1.60 -42.95 -16.27
N GLY A 3 2.44 -43.47 -15.37
CA GLY A 3 2.51 -42.99 -13.98
C GLY A 3 3.12 -41.59 -13.80
N LEU A 4 4.03 -41.17 -14.68
CA LEU A 4 4.68 -39.85 -14.59
C LEU A 4 3.69 -38.72 -14.90
N TRP A 5 2.83 -38.91 -15.91
CA TRP A 5 1.80 -37.94 -16.27
C TRP A 5 0.76 -37.75 -15.14
N ALA A 6 0.34 -38.85 -14.52
CA ALA A 6 -0.54 -38.81 -13.35
C ALA A 6 0.11 -38.09 -12.15
N SER A 7 1.42 -38.28 -11.95
CA SER A 7 2.17 -37.60 -10.89
C SER A 7 2.24 -36.08 -11.13
N VAL A 8 2.44 -35.63 -12.37
CA VAL A 8 2.43 -34.21 -12.75
C VAL A 8 1.04 -33.58 -12.57
N GLN A 9 -0.03 -34.27 -12.98
CA GLN A 9 -1.40 -33.79 -12.74
C GLN A 9 -1.70 -33.65 -11.24
N ASN A 10 -1.25 -34.61 -10.43
CA ASN A 10 -1.47 -34.56 -8.99
C ASN A 10 -0.64 -33.45 -8.32
N LEU A 11 0.59 -33.20 -8.78
CA LEU A 11 1.43 -32.07 -8.36
C LEU A 11 0.79 -30.73 -8.71
N LEU A 12 0.25 -30.57 -9.91
CA LEU A 12 -0.47 -29.36 -10.33
C LEU A 12 -1.73 -29.14 -9.50
N ALA A 13 -2.52 -30.19 -9.26
CA ALA A 13 -3.71 -30.11 -8.42
C ALA A 13 -3.37 -29.69 -6.98
N THR A 14 -2.28 -30.24 -6.42
CA THR A 14 -1.78 -29.89 -5.09
C THR A 14 -1.28 -28.44 -5.04
N LEU A 15 -0.53 -28.00 -6.06
CA LEU A 15 -0.06 -26.62 -6.18
C LEU A 15 -1.21 -25.63 -6.26
N ILE A 16 -2.23 -25.92 -7.09
CA ILE A 16 -3.42 -25.07 -7.23
C ILE A 16 -4.16 -24.99 -5.88
N ALA A 17 -4.33 -26.11 -5.18
CA ALA A 17 -5.00 -26.12 -3.88
C ALA A 17 -4.24 -25.29 -2.81
N ILE A 18 -2.91 -25.37 -2.81
CA ILE A 18 -2.05 -24.57 -1.92
C ILE A 18 -2.12 -23.08 -2.29
N LEU A 19 -2.09 -22.75 -3.59
CA LEU A 19 -2.20 -21.37 -4.05
C LEU A 19 -3.53 -20.76 -3.63
N GLN A 20 -4.62 -21.51 -3.78
CA GLN A 20 -5.98 -21.07 -3.47
C GLN A 20 -6.12 -20.68 -1.99
N THR A 21 -5.59 -21.51 -1.09
CA THR A 21 -5.59 -21.21 0.36
C THR A 21 -4.70 -20.03 0.72
N ARG A 22 -3.53 -19.87 0.07
CA ARG A 22 -2.66 -18.70 0.36
C ARG A 22 -3.22 -17.40 -0.22
N VAL A 23 -3.86 -17.43 -1.38
CA VAL A 23 -4.54 -16.27 -1.95
C VAL A 23 -5.69 -15.84 -1.04
N GLU A 24 -6.45 -16.79 -0.48
CA GLU A 24 -7.54 -16.50 0.45
C GLU A 24 -7.02 -15.86 1.75
N LEU A 25 -5.90 -16.35 2.28
CA LEU A 25 -5.19 -15.75 3.43
C LEU A 25 -4.64 -14.35 3.13
N VAL A 26 -3.94 -14.17 2.01
CA VAL A 26 -3.37 -12.86 1.64
C VAL A 26 -4.48 -11.84 1.36
N ALA A 27 -5.59 -12.27 0.73
CA ALA A 27 -6.74 -11.40 0.51
C ALA A 27 -7.38 -10.93 1.83
N THR A 28 -7.54 -11.84 2.79
CA THR A 28 -8.09 -11.50 4.12
C THR A 28 -7.14 -10.64 4.94
N GLU A 29 -5.84 -10.92 4.94
CA GLU A 29 -4.82 -10.06 5.58
C GLU A 29 -4.80 -8.65 4.96
N LEU A 30 -4.93 -8.53 3.64
CA LEU A 30 -5.03 -7.22 2.97
C LEU A 30 -6.26 -6.44 3.42
N GLU A 31 -7.41 -7.09 3.55
CA GLU A 31 -8.63 -6.45 4.03
C GLU A 31 -8.49 -5.96 5.48
N GLU A 32 -7.82 -6.75 6.33
CA GLU A 32 -7.55 -6.38 7.71
C GLU A 32 -6.57 -5.21 7.81
N GLU A 33 -5.43 -5.27 7.10
CA GLU A 33 -4.44 -4.17 7.09
C GLU A 33 -5.06 -2.91 6.47
N LYS A 34 -5.88 -3.02 5.43
CA LYS A 34 -6.63 -1.90 4.86
C LYS A 34 -7.58 -1.29 5.90
N ARG A 35 -8.33 -2.11 6.64
CA ARG A 35 -9.23 -1.62 7.69
C ARG A 35 -8.45 -0.93 8.81
N ARG A 36 -7.30 -1.48 9.20
CA ARG A 36 -6.39 -0.88 10.18
C ARG A 36 -5.84 0.46 9.69
N LEU A 37 -5.34 0.51 8.45
CA LEU A 37 -4.85 1.73 7.80
C LEU A 37 -5.96 2.80 7.71
N LEU A 38 -7.17 2.42 7.31
CA LEU A 38 -8.32 3.33 7.28
C LEU A 38 -8.68 3.85 8.67
N GLY A 39 -8.63 2.99 9.70
CA GLY A 39 -8.82 3.40 11.09
C GLY A 39 -7.78 4.40 11.56
N VAL A 40 -6.50 4.13 11.27
CA VAL A 40 -5.38 5.05 11.59
C VAL A 40 -5.51 6.35 10.82
N MET A 41 -5.91 6.32 9.54
CA MET A 41 -6.15 7.52 8.74
C MET A 41 -7.33 8.34 9.27
N ALA A 42 -8.42 7.68 9.69
CA ALA A 42 -9.57 8.35 10.28
C ALA A 42 -9.21 9.05 11.60
N TRP A 43 -8.57 8.33 12.53
CA TRP A 43 -8.10 8.92 13.79
C TRP A 43 -7.00 9.97 13.56
N GLY A 44 -6.12 9.74 12.59
CA GLY A 44 -5.11 10.71 12.16
C GLY A 44 -5.75 12.00 11.63
N ALA A 45 -6.82 11.90 10.84
CA ALA A 45 -7.58 13.06 10.37
C ALA A 45 -8.23 13.82 11.54
N VAL A 46 -8.85 13.12 12.49
CA VAL A 46 -9.41 13.73 13.70
C VAL A 46 -8.32 14.43 14.52
N ALA A 47 -7.16 13.81 14.70
CA ALA A 47 -6.04 14.39 15.42
C ALA A 47 -5.50 15.65 14.72
N VAL A 48 -5.36 15.63 13.40
CA VAL A 48 -4.95 16.80 12.60
C VAL A 48 -5.98 17.93 12.70
N LEU A 49 -7.28 17.62 12.64
CA LEU A 49 -8.35 18.61 12.80
C LEU A 49 -8.31 19.26 14.20
N MET A 50 -8.18 18.45 15.26
CA MET A 50 -8.04 18.95 16.63
C MET A 50 -6.79 19.81 16.80
N ALA A 51 -5.66 19.40 16.21
CA ALA A 51 -4.44 20.20 16.21
C ALA A 51 -4.65 21.54 15.52
N CYS A 52 -5.28 21.59 14.34
CA CYS A 52 -5.62 22.82 13.63
C CYS A 52 -6.49 23.77 14.49
N PHE A 53 -7.54 23.24 15.14
CA PHE A 53 -8.37 24.05 16.04
C PHE A 53 -7.57 24.59 17.22
N SER A 54 -6.79 23.76 17.90
CA SER A 54 -5.92 24.18 19.00
C SER A 54 -4.98 25.32 18.58
N LEU A 55 -4.40 25.19 17.39
CA LEU A 55 -3.52 26.18 16.78
C LEU A 55 -4.25 27.52 16.49
N VAL A 56 -5.47 27.48 15.94
CA VAL A 56 -6.30 28.67 15.72
C VAL A 56 -6.66 29.35 17.04
N PHE A 57 -7.09 28.58 18.04
CA PHE A 57 -7.40 29.12 19.37
C PHE A 57 -6.16 29.74 20.03
N LEU A 58 -4.99 29.12 19.89
CA LEU A 58 -3.73 29.68 20.39
C LEU A 58 -3.39 31.01 19.70
N ALA A 59 -3.63 31.11 18.39
CA ALA A 59 -3.42 32.35 17.64
C ALA A 59 -4.34 33.48 18.12
N VAL A 60 -5.62 33.18 18.33
CA VAL A 60 -6.59 34.12 18.89
C VAL A 60 -6.19 34.52 20.31
N PHE A 61 -5.85 33.55 21.17
CA PHE A 61 -5.42 33.80 22.54
C PHE A 61 -4.18 34.70 22.59
N ALA A 62 -3.17 34.41 21.78
CA ALA A 62 -1.97 35.24 21.69
C ALA A 62 -2.29 36.66 21.18
N THR A 63 -3.20 36.79 20.22
CA THR A 63 -3.65 38.10 19.70
C THR A 63 -4.34 38.92 20.79
N VAL A 64 -5.17 38.29 21.63
CA VAL A 64 -5.84 38.95 22.75
C VAL A 64 -4.84 39.32 23.84
N LEU A 65 -3.85 38.45 24.12
CA LEU A 65 -2.82 38.69 25.13
C LEU A 65 -1.90 39.85 24.75
N PHE A 66 -1.53 39.95 23.47
CA PHE A 66 -0.63 40.97 22.93
C PHE A 66 -1.39 42.00 22.07
N TRP A 67 -2.38 42.68 22.68
CA TRP A 67 -3.28 43.60 21.99
C TRP A 67 -2.59 44.75 21.24
N GLU A 68 -1.45 45.22 21.74
CA GLU A 68 -0.64 46.28 21.11
C GLU A 68 0.13 45.75 19.90
N ASP A 69 0.77 44.59 20.03
CA ASP A 69 1.59 43.93 18.99
C ASP A 69 0.81 42.91 18.15
N ARG A 70 -0.53 42.99 18.14
CA ARG A 70 -1.43 42.01 17.50
C ARG A 70 -1.02 41.61 16.09
N VAL A 71 -0.53 42.56 15.29
CA VAL A 71 -0.13 42.33 13.90
C VAL A 71 1.17 41.53 13.82
N VAL A 72 2.14 41.80 14.69
CA VAL A 72 3.43 41.09 14.75
C VAL A 72 3.21 39.65 15.24
N VAL A 73 2.39 39.47 16.27
CA VAL A 73 2.05 38.14 16.80
C VAL A 73 1.30 37.31 15.78
N LEU A 74 0.25 37.87 15.16
CA LEU A 74 -0.51 37.18 14.12
C LEU A 74 0.36 36.86 12.89
N GLY A 75 1.22 37.79 12.47
CA GLY A 75 2.16 37.58 11.36
C GLY A 75 3.14 36.45 11.64
N THR A 76 3.73 36.41 12.83
CA THR A 76 4.67 35.36 13.25
C THR A 76 4.00 33.98 13.27
N ILE A 77 2.80 33.90 13.85
CA ILE A 77 2.03 32.65 13.90
C ILE A 77 1.64 32.19 12.49
N THR A 78 1.25 33.12 11.61
CA THR A 78 0.92 32.81 10.22
C THR A 78 2.11 32.22 9.46
N VAL A 79 3.29 32.84 9.58
CA VAL A 79 4.52 32.33 8.92
C VAL A 79 4.90 30.95 9.47
N LEU A 80 4.85 30.75 10.78
CA LEU A 80 5.12 29.45 11.41
C LEU A 80 4.18 28.36 10.86
N PHE A 81 2.89 28.66 10.71
CA PHE A 81 1.91 27.72 10.18
C PHE A 81 2.15 27.42 8.70
N LEU A 82 2.48 28.42 7.89
CA LEU A 82 2.79 28.21 6.48
C LEU A 82 4.01 27.29 6.31
N VAL A 83 5.05 27.48 7.12
CA VAL A 83 6.23 26.61 7.11
C VAL A 83 5.87 25.19 7.55
N ALA A 84 5.16 25.04 8.67
CA ALA A 84 4.75 23.72 9.18
C ALA A 84 3.84 22.98 8.18
N GLY A 85 2.84 23.66 7.62
CA GLY A 85 1.93 23.14 6.60
C GLY A 85 2.66 22.74 5.31
N GLY A 86 3.60 23.57 4.85
CA GLY A 86 4.44 23.26 3.69
C GLY A 86 5.32 22.02 3.90
N LEU A 87 5.91 21.86 5.08
CA LEU A 87 6.69 20.67 5.44
C LEU A 87 5.82 19.41 5.49
N ALA A 88 4.64 19.50 6.11
CA ALA A 88 3.67 18.41 6.16
C ALA A 88 3.22 17.98 4.77
N TRP A 89 2.88 18.94 3.90
CA TRP A 89 2.50 18.69 2.50
C TRP A 89 3.60 17.94 1.73
N ARG A 90 4.85 18.38 1.86
CA ARG A 90 5.99 17.71 1.21
C ARG A 90 6.20 16.29 1.72
N ARG A 91 5.98 16.04 3.01
CA ARG A 91 6.05 14.68 3.58
C ARG A 91 4.94 13.80 3.05
N VAL A 92 3.70 14.27 3.05
CA VAL A 92 2.56 13.52 2.49
C VAL A 92 2.80 13.19 1.02
N GLY A 93 3.28 14.16 0.22
CA GLY A 93 3.61 13.93 -1.19
C GLY A 93 4.67 12.83 -1.40
N LYS A 94 5.73 12.81 -0.58
CA LYS A 94 6.76 11.75 -0.64
C LYS A 94 6.22 10.38 -0.25
N LEU A 95 5.38 10.31 0.78
CA LEU A 95 4.76 9.05 1.22
C LEU A 95 3.86 8.47 0.13
N LEU A 96 3.02 9.30 -0.50
CA LEU A 96 2.11 8.87 -1.57
C LEU A 96 2.86 8.36 -2.81
N GLN A 97 3.98 8.99 -3.18
CA GLN A 97 4.79 8.55 -4.33
C GLN A 97 5.49 7.20 -4.10
N THR A 98 5.85 6.88 -2.85
CA THR A 98 6.59 5.65 -2.54
C THR A 98 5.66 4.42 -2.53
N SER A 99 4.40 4.57 -2.14
CA SER A 99 3.45 3.45 -2.03
C SER A 99 2.91 2.94 -3.38
N SER A 100 2.77 3.80 -4.39
CA SER A 100 2.23 3.37 -5.70
C SER A 100 3.22 2.53 -6.53
N GLY A 101 4.53 2.63 -6.29
CA GLY A 101 5.54 1.91 -7.08
C GLY A 101 5.70 0.43 -6.70
N LEU A 102 5.62 0.11 -5.41
CA LEU A 102 5.95 -1.24 -4.90
C LEU A 102 4.90 -2.29 -5.28
N LEU A 103 3.61 -1.94 -5.20
CA LEU A 103 2.53 -2.89 -5.50
C LEU A 103 2.40 -3.17 -6.99
N SER A 104 2.56 -2.15 -7.83
CA SER A 104 2.59 -2.31 -9.29
C SER A 104 3.80 -3.13 -9.75
N ALA A 105 4.95 -2.96 -9.10
CA ALA A 105 6.12 -3.78 -9.38
C ALA A 105 5.88 -5.26 -9.01
N SER A 106 5.36 -5.57 -7.82
CA SER A 106 5.04 -6.95 -7.44
C SER A 106 3.94 -7.59 -8.29
N ILE A 107 2.91 -6.84 -8.73
CA ILE A 107 1.90 -7.39 -9.66
C ILE A 107 2.53 -7.72 -11.02
N ALA A 108 3.43 -6.87 -11.52
CA ALA A 108 4.14 -7.15 -12.77
C ALA A 108 5.08 -8.38 -12.64
N GLU A 109 5.71 -8.56 -11.48
CA GLU A 109 6.53 -9.73 -11.16
C GLU A 109 5.69 -11.02 -11.11
N LEU A 110 4.51 -10.99 -10.46
CA LEU A 110 3.60 -12.15 -10.41
C LEU A 110 3.08 -12.56 -11.79
N GLU A 111 2.79 -11.60 -12.68
CA GLU A 111 2.37 -11.89 -14.06
C GLU A 111 3.51 -12.58 -14.84
N GLY A 112 4.76 -12.17 -14.61
CA GLY A 112 5.95 -12.80 -15.16
C GLY A 112 6.12 -14.25 -14.70
N ASP A 113 5.95 -14.51 -13.40
CA ASP A 113 6.03 -15.86 -12.83
C ASP A 113 4.95 -16.79 -13.39
N ARG A 114 3.72 -16.26 -13.60
CA ARG A 114 2.63 -17.02 -14.21
C ARG A 114 2.97 -17.44 -15.65
N GLN A 115 3.54 -16.54 -16.45
CA GLN A 115 3.94 -16.83 -17.82
C GLN A 115 5.08 -17.86 -17.86
N ALA A 116 6.05 -17.75 -16.95
CA ALA A 116 7.14 -18.71 -16.84
C ALA A 116 6.63 -20.12 -16.48
N LEU A 117 5.69 -20.23 -15.54
CA LEU A 117 5.06 -21.48 -15.15
C LEU A 117 4.23 -22.09 -16.29
N ALA A 118 3.45 -21.28 -17.01
CA ALA A 118 2.67 -21.73 -18.16
C ALA A 118 3.57 -22.24 -19.30
N ALA A 119 4.67 -21.54 -19.58
CA ALA A 119 5.65 -21.95 -20.58
C ALA A 119 6.38 -23.25 -20.18
N ALA A 120 6.73 -23.42 -18.90
CA ALA A 120 7.34 -24.64 -18.40
C ALA A 120 6.39 -25.85 -18.54
N ALA A 121 5.11 -25.68 -18.19
CA ALA A 121 4.09 -26.72 -18.35
C ALA A 121 3.89 -27.13 -19.83
N ALA A 122 3.90 -26.16 -20.74
CA ALA A 122 3.79 -26.44 -22.19
C ALA A 122 5.01 -27.20 -22.75
N ARG A 123 6.23 -26.89 -22.28
CA ARG A 123 7.45 -27.63 -22.67
C ARG A 123 7.42 -29.08 -22.20
N VAL A 124 6.94 -29.32 -20.99
CA VAL A 124 6.79 -30.68 -20.44
C VAL A 124 5.73 -31.47 -21.21
N ALA A 125 4.61 -30.83 -21.59
CA ALA A 125 3.58 -31.45 -22.42
C ALA A 125 4.08 -31.76 -23.84
N GLY A 126 4.92 -30.89 -24.43
CA GLY A 126 5.53 -31.12 -25.74
C GLY A 126 6.58 -32.24 -25.76
N GLN A 127 7.29 -32.47 -24.65
CA GLN A 127 8.24 -33.58 -24.49
C GLN A 127 7.56 -34.95 -24.34
N ALA A 128 6.25 -35.00 -24.06
CA ALA A 128 5.47 -36.23 -23.98
C ALA A 128 4.91 -36.72 -25.33
N ALA A 129 5.11 -35.98 -26.43
CA ALA A 129 4.74 -36.43 -27.77
C ALA A 129 5.70 -37.55 -28.22
N PRO A 130 5.21 -38.76 -28.52
CA PRO A 130 6.07 -39.87 -28.90
C PRO A 130 6.80 -39.55 -30.20
N SER A 131 8.12 -39.72 -30.19
CA SER A 131 8.94 -39.88 -31.39
C SER A 131 8.33 -41.01 -32.21
N GLN A 132 7.67 -40.64 -33.31
CA GLN A 132 7.33 -41.60 -34.35
C GLN A 132 8.64 -42.04 -35.01
N GLU A 133 9.16 -43.16 -34.54
CA GLU A 133 10.04 -44.06 -35.30
C GLU A 133 9.46 -45.47 -35.23
#